data_AF-A0A4W6BQ74-F1
#
_entry.id   AF-A0A4W6BQ74-F1
#
_cell.length_a   1.000
_cell.length_b   1.000
_cell.length_c   1.000
_cell.angle_alpha   90.00
_cell.angle_beta   90.00
_cell.angle_gamma   90.00
#
_symmetry.space_group_name_H-M   'P 1'
#
loop_
_entity.id
_entity.type
_entity.pdbx_description
1 polymer ?
#
loop_
_entity_poly.entity_id
_entity_poly.type
_entity_poly.pdbx_seq_one_letter_code
_entity_poly.pdbx_strand_id
1 'polypeptide(L)'
;PEDFGFISYSDQPPGCSADNQKFGHSKGVVMVDKTTAVWLLHSTPQFPFRRDQNKFWPPSGAKNAQTFICVKFPSEPAYIEHIGNVLRFVFTIYVASVFELNVKHPPGVLQLLIKKGDVTFYSIAKKQAVKEKDLYVGDLYVSIAKEVKSHVNVQTWHSDTEGDISYCKGPENVYNIKSVQIKDLGEWSPGNDHSKWCVDENKLWTCIADVNRAKTQFLRYGGALCIKDKNISQAAPPAGRRYKIQTHT
;
A
#
# COMPACT_ATOMS: atom_id res chain seq x y z
N PRO A 1 -1.43 28.37 -7.50
CA PRO A 1 -2.56 29.12 -6.91
C PRO A 1 -2.28 29.41 -5.44
N GLU A 2 -2.68 30.56 -4.92
CA GLU A 2 -2.39 30.96 -3.52
C GLU A 2 -2.97 29.98 -2.49
N ASP A 3 -4.01 29.22 -2.85
CA ASP A 3 -4.68 28.27 -1.96
C ASP A 3 -4.42 26.79 -2.29
N PHE A 4 -3.31 26.48 -2.99
CA PHE A 4 -2.95 25.11 -3.34
C PHE A 4 -1.75 24.62 -2.52
N GLY A 5 -1.95 23.52 -1.80
CA GLY A 5 -0.92 22.79 -1.07
C GLY A 5 -0.57 21.45 -1.73
N PHE A 6 0.69 21.05 -1.62
CA PHE A 6 1.19 19.77 -2.15
C PHE A 6 2.25 19.18 -1.22
N ILE A 7 2.15 17.87 -0.98
CA ILE A 7 3.16 17.05 -0.32
C ILE A 7 3.43 15.83 -1.20
N SER A 8 4.69 15.60 -1.59
CA SER A 8 5.12 14.30 -2.10
C SER A 8 5.96 13.59 -1.05
N TYR A 9 5.70 12.30 -0.88
CA TYR A 9 6.48 11.46 0.01
C TYR A 9 6.95 10.22 -0.76
N SER A 10 8.17 9.76 -0.48
CA SER A 10 8.75 8.58 -1.13
C SER A 10 9.97 8.14 -0.33
N ASP A 11 10.19 6.84 -0.19
CA ASP A 11 11.46 6.31 0.30
C ASP A 11 12.56 6.28 -0.78
N GLN A 12 12.19 6.55 -2.03
CA GLN A 12 13.09 6.65 -3.18
C GLN A 12 12.73 7.88 -4.01
N PRO A 13 12.85 9.10 -3.47
CA PRO A 13 12.57 10.33 -4.22
C PRO A 13 13.60 10.54 -5.35
N PRO A 14 13.35 11.45 -6.31
CA PRO A 14 14.33 11.77 -7.34
C PRO A 14 15.67 12.24 -6.74
N GLY A 15 16.77 11.60 -7.14
CA GLY A 15 18.12 12.03 -6.79
C GLY A 15 18.66 11.58 -5.42
N CYS A 16 17.87 10.91 -4.57
CA CYS A 16 18.36 10.34 -3.32
C CYS A 16 17.52 9.14 -2.83
N SER A 17 17.93 8.54 -1.72
CA SER A 17 17.22 7.45 -1.05
C SER A 17 16.99 7.82 0.41
N ALA A 18 15.81 7.47 0.94
CA ALA A 18 15.53 7.67 2.35
C ALA A 18 16.27 6.64 3.23
N ASP A 19 16.50 7.00 4.50
CA ASP A 19 17.01 6.07 5.50
C ASP A 19 15.94 5.02 5.83
N ASN A 20 16.17 3.77 5.40
CA ASN A 20 15.22 2.66 5.56
C ASN A 20 14.91 2.31 7.03
N GLN A 21 15.73 2.75 7.99
CA GLN A 21 15.47 2.56 9.43
C GLN A 21 14.53 3.61 9.99
N LYS A 22 14.45 4.79 9.36
CA LYS A 22 13.62 5.92 9.82
C LYS A 22 12.33 6.08 9.02
N PHE A 23 12.34 5.73 7.74
CA PHE A 23 11.23 5.99 6.82
C PHE A 23 10.65 4.69 6.25
N GLY A 24 9.32 4.64 6.14
CA GLY A 24 8.63 3.47 5.62
C GLY A 24 8.74 3.31 4.12
N HIS A 25 8.43 2.11 3.63
CA HIS A 25 8.50 1.79 2.21
C HIS A 25 7.26 2.27 1.47
N SER A 26 7.03 3.57 1.42
CA SER A 26 5.80 4.11 0.84
C SER A 26 6.10 5.20 -0.16
N LYS A 27 5.13 5.51 -1.02
CA LYS A 27 5.24 6.58 -2.02
C LYS A 27 3.86 7.13 -2.35
N GLY A 28 3.78 8.45 -2.52
CA GLY A 28 2.53 9.08 -2.82
C GLY A 28 2.59 10.60 -2.84
N VAL A 29 1.45 11.16 -3.19
CA VAL A 29 1.24 12.59 -3.33
C VAL A 29 -0.08 12.96 -2.66
N VAL A 30 -0.05 13.99 -1.83
CA VAL A 30 -1.23 14.65 -1.30
C VAL A 30 -1.29 16.05 -1.89
N MET A 31 -2.43 16.39 -2.49
CA MET A 31 -2.73 17.70 -3.04
C MET A 31 -3.98 18.24 -2.35
N VAL A 32 -3.99 19.51 -1.99
CA VAL A 32 -5.13 20.14 -1.34
C VAL A 32 -5.37 21.51 -1.95
N ASP A 33 -6.62 21.83 -2.25
CA ASP A 33 -7.10 23.18 -2.51
C ASP A 33 -8.20 23.55 -1.51
N LYS A 34 -8.84 24.72 -1.70
CA LYS A 34 -9.92 25.21 -0.82
C LYS A 34 -11.06 24.23 -0.59
N THR A 35 -11.33 23.31 -1.52
CA THR A 35 -12.53 22.45 -1.53
C THR A 35 -12.20 20.97 -1.59
N THR A 36 -11.03 20.63 -2.11
CA THR A 36 -10.69 19.28 -2.55
C THR A 36 -9.33 18.91 -2.00
N ALA A 37 -9.24 17.71 -1.43
CA ALA A 37 -7.99 17.01 -1.26
C ALA A 37 -7.92 15.78 -2.17
N VAL A 38 -6.72 15.44 -2.61
CA VAL A 38 -6.43 14.26 -3.43
C VAL A 38 -5.26 13.54 -2.79
N TRP A 39 -5.43 12.24 -2.57
CA TRP A 39 -4.36 11.34 -2.19
C TRP A 39 -4.10 10.35 -3.32
N LEU A 40 -2.91 10.45 -3.92
CA LEU A 40 -2.40 9.52 -4.91
C LEU A 40 -1.38 8.59 -4.24
N LEU A 41 -1.75 7.33 -4.07
CA LEU A 41 -0.87 6.26 -3.57
C LEU A 41 -0.28 5.51 -4.77
N HIS A 42 1.02 5.23 -4.75
CA HIS A 42 1.67 4.52 -5.86
C HIS A 42 2.92 3.72 -5.43
N SER A 43 3.42 2.87 -6.33
CA SER A 43 4.63 2.06 -6.10
C SER A 43 5.89 2.57 -6.83
N THR A 44 5.74 3.55 -7.73
CA THR A 44 6.79 4.01 -8.65
C THR A 44 7.93 4.77 -7.97
N PRO A 45 9.19 4.27 -8.00
CA PRO A 45 10.36 5.00 -7.51
C PRO A 45 10.63 6.27 -8.31
N GLN A 46 11.17 7.29 -7.66
CA GLN A 46 11.53 8.59 -8.24
C GLN A 46 10.34 9.34 -8.84
N PHE A 47 9.12 9.01 -8.44
CA PHE A 47 7.92 9.73 -8.86
C PHE A 47 7.47 10.71 -7.76
N PRO A 48 7.00 11.92 -8.12
CA PRO A 48 7.12 12.53 -9.45
C PRO A 48 8.58 12.90 -9.75
N PHE A 49 9.04 12.73 -10.99
CA PHE A 49 10.45 12.93 -11.35
C PHE A 49 10.86 14.40 -11.35
N ARG A 50 10.04 15.22 -12.01
CA ARG A 50 10.13 16.69 -12.00
C ARG A 50 8.73 17.24 -11.80
N ARG A 51 8.62 18.44 -11.23
CA ARG A 51 7.37 19.21 -11.19
C ARG A 51 7.18 19.97 -12.52
N ASP A 52 7.22 19.23 -13.62
CA ASP A 52 7.16 19.71 -15.00
C ASP A 52 6.34 18.71 -15.83
N GLN A 53 5.37 19.17 -16.63
CA GLN A 53 4.44 18.30 -17.35
C GLN A 53 5.13 17.35 -18.35
N ASN A 54 6.26 17.76 -18.93
CA ASN A 54 6.97 16.99 -19.95
C ASN A 54 8.04 16.06 -19.35
N LYS A 55 8.43 16.29 -18.10
CA LYS A 55 9.48 15.52 -17.40
C LYS A 55 8.99 14.92 -16.08
N PHE A 56 7.67 14.76 -15.95
CA PHE A 56 7.03 14.27 -14.74
C PHE A 56 7.26 12.77 -14.48
N TRP A 57 7.30 11.97 -15.55
CA TRP A 57 7.45 10.52 -15.45
C TRP A 57 8.91 10.10 -15.29
N PRO A 58 9.26 9.27 -14.29
CA PRO A 58 10.64 8.81 -14.11
C PRO A 58 10.98 7.67 -15.09
N PRO A 59 12.21 7.61 -15.63
CA PRO A 59 12.67 6.47 -16.42
C PRO A 59 12.55 5.12 -15.67
N SER A 60 12.71 5.12 -14.35
CA SER A 60 12.53 3.92 -13.50
C SER A 60 11.11 3.36 -13.51
N GLY A 61 10.10 4.17 -13.85
CA GLY A 61 8.70 3.76 -13.86
C GLY A 61 8.31 2.86 -15.04
N ALA A 62 9.13 2.81 -16.10
CA ALA A 62 8.84 2.00 -17.30
C ALA A 62 9.31 0.54 -17.19
N LYS A 63 10.20 0.22 -16.24
CA LYS A 63 10.85 -1.09 -16.16
C LYS A 63 9.94 -2.19 -15.60
N ASN A 64 9.17 -1.88 -14.55
CA ASN A 64 8.38 -2.84 -13.80
C ASN A 64 6.93 -2.36 -13.72
N ALA A 65 5.97 -3.28 -13.69
CA ALA A 65 4.58 -2.93 -13.47
C ALA A 65 4.41 -2.17 -12.13
N GLN A 66 3.52 -1.19 -12.09
CA GLN A 66 3.29 -0.32 -10.94
C GLN A 66 1.79 -0.18 -10.68
N THR A 67 1.43 0.10 -9.43
CA THR A 67 0.07 0.52 -9.08
C THR A 67 0.03 2.02 -8.85
N PHE A 68 -1.08 2.63 -9.27
CA PHE A 68 -1.49 3.98 -8.90
C PHE A 68 -2.96 3.93 -8.50
N ILE A 69 -3.30 4.56 -7.39
CA ILE A 69 -4.68 4.77 -6.99
C ILE A 69 -4.85 6.20 -6.47
N CYS A 70 -5.90 6.85 -6.93
CA CYS A 70 -6.21 8.23 -6.62
C CYS A 70 -7.55 8.29 -5.88
N VAL A 71 -7.56 8.87 -4.67
CA VAL A 71 -8.77 9.08 -3.89
C VAL A 71 -8.94 10.56 -3.64
N LYS A 72 -10.11 11.08 -4.04
CA LYS A 72 -10.52 12.46 -3.78
C LYS A 72 -11.27 12.55 -2.44
N PHE A 73 -11.04 13.60 -1.68
CA PHE A 73 -11.71 13.92 -0.42
C PHE A 73 -12.19 15.38 -0.44
N PRO A 74 -13.19 15.75 0.37
CA PRO A 74 -13.36 17.14 0.80
C PRO A 74 -12.08 17.63 1.49
N SER A 75 -11.74 18.91 1.35
CA SER A 75 -10.60 19.54 2.03
C SER A 75 -10.82 19.78 3.54
N GLU A 76 -11.88 19.21 4.13
CA GLU A 76 -12.20 19.35 5.54
C GLU A 76 -11.06 18.81 6.43
N PRO A 77 -10.72 19.49 7.53
CA PRO A 77 -9.59 19.13 8.39
C PRO A 77 -9.58 17.66 8.81
N ALA A 78 -10.74 17.06 9.09
CA ALA A 78 -10.83 15.66 9.53
C ALA A 78 -10.24 14.67 8.51
N TYR A 79 -10.47 14.87 7.20
CA TYR A 79 -9.91 13.99 6.17
C TYR A 79 -8.40 14.21 6.01
N ILE A 80 -7.95 15.47 6.11
CA ILE A 80 -6.53 15.81 6.03
C ILE A 80 -5.77 15.26 7.24
N GLU A 81 -6.32 15.39 8.44
CA GLU A 81 -5.79 14.81 9.67
C GLU A 81 -5.73 13.29 9.58
N HIS A 82 -6.75 12.64 9.02
CA HIS A 82 -6.73 11.19 8.82
C HIS A 82 -5.61 10.77 7.87
N ILE A 83 -5.48 11.43 6.71
CA ILE A 83 -4.37 11.18 5.78
C ILE A 83 -3.03 11.42 6.49
N GLY A 84 -2.88 12.54 7.21
CA GLY A 84 -1.68 12.85 7.97
C GLY A 84 -1.34 11.79 9.03
N ASN A 85 -2.34 11.26 9.73
CA ASN A 85 -2.17 10.19 10.71
C ASN A 85 -1.67 8.90 10.06
N VAL A 86 -2.25 8.50 8.91
CA VAL A 86 -1.76 7.37 8.12
C VAL A 86 -0.31 7.61 7.70
N LEU A 87 -0.02 8.80 7.15
CA LEU A 87 1.32 9.15 6.71
C LEU A 87 2.34 9.17 7.85
N ARG A 88 1.96 9.55 9.08
CA ARG A 88 2.85 9.52 10.25
C ARG A 88 3.25 8.10 10.67
N PHE A 89 2.38 7.11 10.47
CA PHE A 89 2.74 5.71 10.69
C PHE A 89 3.52 5.09 9.53
N VAL A 90 3.48 5.73 8.37
CA VAL A 90 4.13 5.27 7.15
C VAL A 90 5.48 5.96 6.97
N PHE A 91 5.65 7.15 7.55
CA PHE A 91 6.85 7.98 7.49
C PHE A 91 7.04 8.75 8.78
N THR A 92 8.31 8.96 9.14
CA THR A 92 8.71 9.97 10.11
C THR A 92 8.64 11.36 9.46
N ILE A 93 7.44 11.85 9.17
CA ILE A 93 7.27 13.18 8.62
C ILE A 93 7.42 14.20 9.75
N TYR A 94 8.50 14.99 9.71
CA TYR A 94 8.53 16.33 10.32
C TYR A 94 7.90 17.31 9.31
N VAL A 95 6.56 17.42 9.27
CA VAL A 95 5.95 18.60 8.62
C VAL A 95 6.00 19.70 9.66
N ALA A 96 6.76 20.75 9.37
CA ALA A 96 6.76 21.98 10.14
C ALA A 96 5.32 22.53 10.27
N SER A 97 4.92 22.81 11.52
CA SER A 97 3.88 23.75 11.99
C SER A 97 2.44 23.72 11.44
N VAL A 98 2.10 22.98 10.38
CA VAL A 98 0.74 23.01 9.79
C VAL A 98 -0.18 21.90 10.31
N PHE A 99 0.39 20.82 10.84
CA PHE A 99 -0.39 19.67 11.31
C PHE A 99 0.07 19.22 12.70
N GLU A 100 -0.64 19.65 13.74
CA GLU A 100 -0.58 18.97 15.05
C GLU A 100 -1.28 17.61 14.92
N LEU A 101 -0.54 16.60 14.45
CA LEU A 101 -1.06 15.26 14.24
C LEU A 101 -1.21 14.53 15.58
N ASN A 102 -2.39 14.62 16.19
CA ASN A 102 -2.80 13.77 17.30
C ASN A 102 -3.08 12.36 16.79
N VAL A 103 -2.13 11.45 17.02
CA VAL A 103 -2.24 10.05 16.63
C VAL A 103 -3.33 9.37 17.47
N LYS A 104 -4.52 9.19 16.89
CA LYS A 104 -5.66 8.57 17.56
C LYS A 104 -5.82 7.08 17.29
N HIS A 105 -5.19 6.54 16.23
CA HIS A 105 -5.51 5.19 15.74
C HIS A 105 -4.36 4.20 15.90
N PRO A 106 -4.63 2.96 16.39
CA PRO A 106 -3.60 1.95 16.57
C PRO A 106 -3.16 1.33 15.22
N PRO A 107 -1.87 1.01 15.04
CA PRO A 107 -1.40 0.29 13.87
C PRO A 107 -1.98 -1.14 13.85
N GLY A 108 -2.25 -1.64 12.65
CA GLY A 108 -2.81 -2.97 12.39
C GLY A 108 -4.33 -3.04 12.37
N VAL A 109 -5.03 -1.90 12.47
CA VAL A 109 -6.50 -1.83 12.48
C VAL A 109 -7.01 -1.04 11.27
N LEU A 110 -8.06 -1.54 10.59
CA LEU A 110 -8.72 -0.82 9.51
C LEU A 110 -9.48 0.39 10.05
N GLN A 111 -9.22 1.55 9.46
CA GLN A 111 -9.87 2.81 9.79
C GLN A 111 -10.68 3.30 8.60
N LEU A 112 -11.95 3.65 8.81
CA LEU A 112 -12.79 4.22 7.76
C LEU A 112 -12.22 5.57 7.32
N LEU A 113 -11.95 5.71 6.01
CA LEU A 113 -11.50 6.97 5.41
C LEU A 113 -12.70 7.78 4.92
N ILE A 114 -13.45 7.20 3.99
CA ILE A 114 -14.56 7.86 3.33
C ILE A 114 -15.47 6.83 2.67
N LYS A 115 -16.77 7.13 2.62
CA LYS A 115 -17.73 6.40 1.79
C LYS A 115 -18.16 7.29 0.63
N LYS A 116 -18.11 6.76 -0.59
CA LYS A 116 -18.55 7.43 -1.81
C LYS A 116 -19.50 6.52 -2.59
N GLY A 117 -20.79 6.86 -2.56
CA GLY A 117 -21.83 5.96 -3.06
C GLY A 117 -21.75 4.63 -2.32
N ASP A 118 -21.65 3.53 -3.07
CA ASP A 118 -21.55 2.17 -2.53
C ASP A 118 -20.12 1.74 -2.18
N VAL A 119 -19.11 2.51 -2.60
CA VAL A 119 -17.70 2.21 -2.36
C VAL A 119 -17.27 2.79 -1.02
N THR A 120 -16.68 1.96 -0.17
CA THR A 120 -16.13 2.41 1.12
C THR A 120 -14.61 2.23 1.15
N PHE A 121 -13.89 3.30 1.47
CA PHE A 121 -12.44 3.34 1.55
C PHE A 121 -12.00 3.29 3.01
N TYR A 122 -10.93 2.55 3.27
CA TYR A 122 -10.31 2.37 4.57
C TYR A 122 -8.80 2.54 4.45
N SER A 123 -8.14 2.96 5.51
CA SER A 123 -6.68 2.92 5.65
C SER A 123 -6.30 1.94 6.73
N ILE A 124 -5.15 1.29 6.57
CA ILE A 124 -4.50 0.54 7.63
C ILE A 124 -3.03 0.93 7.71
N ALA A 125 -2.61 1.37 8.90
CA ALA A 125 -1.20 1.55 9.22
C ALA A 125 -0.60 0.20 9.62
N LYS A 126 0.60 -0.10 9.13
CA LYS A 126 1.30 -1.35 9.42
C LYS A 126 1.85 -1.33 10.85
N LYS A 127 1.73 -2.46 11.56
CA LYS A 127 2.48 -2.70 12.79
C LYS A 127 3.89 -3.16 12.43
N GLN A 128 4.93 -2.58 13.03
CA GLN A 128 6.31 -3.03 12.81
C GLN A 128 6.63 -4.23 13.70
N ALA A 129 7.46 -5.15 13.19
CA ALA A 129 8.11 -6.14 14.03
C ALA A 129 9.23 -5.45 14.85
N VAL A 130 9.31 -5.78 16.14
CA VAL A 130 10.31 -5.21 17.07
C VAL A 130 11.46 -6.20 17.34
N LYS A 131 11.22 -7.49 17.14
CA LYS A 131 12.18 -8.60 17.37
C LYS A 131 11.95 -9.69 16.32
N GLU A 132 13.00 -10.45 15.99
CA GLU A 132 12.93 -11.55 15.01
C GLU A 132 11.93 -12.65 15.38
N LYS A 133 11.70 -12.89 16.68
CA LYS A 133 10.85 -14.00 17.14
C LYS A 133 9.37 -13.88 16.71
N ASP A 134 8.90 -12.65 16.45
CA ASP A 134 7.51 -12.34 16.07
C ASP A 134 7.47 -11.59 14.74
N LEU A 135 8.36 -11.93 13.80
CA LEU A 135 8.57 -11.17 12.56
C LEU A 135 7.28 -10.97 11.76
N TYR A 136 6.36 -11.94 11.74
CA TYR A 136 5.08 -11.86 11.02
C TYR A 136 4.05 -10.90 11.65
N VAL A 137 4.30 -10.38 12.86
CA VAL A 137 3.57 -9.19 13.37
C VAL A 137 3.80 -7.99 12.46
N GLY A 138 4.97 -7.97 11.80
CA GLY A 138 5.32 -7.01 10.77
C GLY A 138 4.84 -7.37 9.37
N ASP A 139 4.08 -8.44 9.16
CA ASP A 139 3.48 -8.71 7.84
C ASP A 139 2.14 -7.95 7.74
N LEU A 140 2.12 -6.88 6.93
CA LEU A 140 0.93 -6.06 6.73
C LEU A 140 -0.28 -6.89 6.25
N TYR A 141 -0.04 -7.89 5.43
CA TYR A 141 -1.11 -8.68 4.83
C TYR A 141 -1.73 -9.65 5.83
N VAL A 142 -0.98 -10.06 6.86
CA VAL A 142 -1.53 -10.80 8.02
C VAL A 142 -2.45 -9.90 8.84
N SER A 143 -2.10 -8.62 9.04
CA SER A 143 -3.02 -7.67 9.68
C SER A 143 -4.27 -7.43 8.84
N ILE A 144 -4.13 -7.25 7.52
CA ILE A 144 -5.28 -7.09 6.62
C ILE A 144 -6.20 -8.30 6.69
N ALA A 145 -5.65 -9.52 6.56
CA ALA A 145 -6.43 -10.76 6.58
C ALA A 145 -7.30 -10.89 7.85
N LYS A 146 -6.73 -10.56 9.01
CA LYS A 146 -7.42 -10.54 10.30
C LYS A 146 -8.55 -9.50 10.33
N GLU A 147 -8.27 -8.28 9.89
CA GLU A 147 -9.23 -7.18 9.93
C GLU A 147 -10.41 -7.39 8.96
N VAL A 148 -10.15 -7.98 7.77
CA VAL A 148 -11.20 -8.34 6.81
C VAL A 148 -11.87 -9.67 7.11
N LYS A 149 -11.33 -10.44 8.08
CA LYS A 149 -11.81 -11.77 8.49
C LYS A 149 -11.92 -12.74 7.33
N SER A 150 -10.91 -12.76 6.48
CA SER A 150 -10.87 -13.59 5.28
C SER A 150 -9.43 -13.89 4.87
N HIS A 151 -9.24 -15.03 4.22
CA HIS A 151 -7.99 -15.32 3.53
C HIS A 151 -7.74 -14.27 2.44
N VAL A 152 -6.49 -13.90 2.22
CA VAL A 152 -6.12 -12.91 1.20
C VAL A 152 -5.12 -13.49 0.21
N ASN A 153 -5.28 -13.12 -1.06
CA ASN A 153 -4.34 -13.42 -2.13
C ASN A 153 -3.54 -12.15 -2.40
N VAL A 154 -2.22 -12.26 -2.34
CA VAL A 154 -1.30 -11.13 -2.30
C VAL A 154 -0.34 -11.16 -3.48
N GLN A 155 -0.29 -10.08 -4.23
CA GLN A 155 0.73 -9.82 -5.24
C GLN A 155 1.72 -8.80 -4.67
N THR A 156 3.01 -9.15 -4.65
CA THR A 156 4.10 -8.19 -4.39
C THR A 156 5.33 -8.51 -5.21
N TRP A 157 6.26 -7.56 -5.31
CA TRP A 157 7.49 -7.71 -6.10
C TRP A 157 8.22 -9.05 -5.95
N HIS A 158 8.43 -9.52 -4.73
CA HIS A 158 9.22 -10.71 -4.47
C HIS A 158 8.41 -11.93 -4.04
N SER A 159 7.12 -12.01 -4.38
CA SER A 159 6.30 -13.19 -4.06
C SER A 159 6.99 -14.47 -4.54
N ASP A 160 7.42 -15.33 -3.61
CA ASP A 160 8.22 -16.56 -3.81
C ASP A 160 9.77 -16.43 -3.92
N THR A 161 10.36 -15.29 -3.59
CA THR A 161 11.83 -15.13 -3.45
C THR A 161 12.18 -14.55 -2.07
N GLU A 162 13.41 -14.76 -1.59
CA GLU A 162 13.90 -14.20 -0.31
C GLU A 162 13.11 -14.59 0.96
N GLY A 163 12.45 -15.75 0.95
CA GLY A 163 11.68 -16.26 2.11
C GLY A 163 10.28 -15.67 2.24
N ASP A 164 9.78 -15.03 1.17
CA ASP A 164 8.39 -14.59 1.00
C ASP A 164 7.49 -15.79 0.64
N ILE A 165 7.16 -16.60 1.66
CA ILE A 165 6.23 -17.74 1.54
C ILE A 165 4.82 -17.33 1.99
N SER A 166 3.82 -18.04 1.48
CA SER A 166 2.44 -17.96 1.99
C SER A 166 2.43 -18.18 3.51
N TYR A 167 1.68 -17.35 4.23
CA TYR A 167 1.51 -17.48 5.68
C TYR A 167 0.24 -18.29 5.96
N CYS A 168 0.42 -19.53 6.43
CA CYS A 168 -0.69 -20.47 6.69
C CYS A 168 -0.75 -20.93 8.16
N LYS A 169 -0.35 -20.07 9.11
CA LYS A 169 -0.27 -20.40 10.54
C LYS A 169 -1.38 -19.78 11.39
N GLY A 170 -2.22 -18.93 10.80
CA GLY A 170 -3.30 -18.22 11.49
C GLY A 170 -4.68 -18.72 11.07
N PRO A 171 -5.76 -18.20 11.70
CA PRO A 171 -7.12 -18.46 11.26
C PRO A 171 -7.36 -17.93 9.84
N GLU A 172 -6.79 -16.76 9.50
CA GLU A 172 -6.77 -16.24 8.15
C GLU A 172 -5.39 -16.38 7.51
N ASN A 173 -5.33 -17.18 6.43
CA ASN A 173 -4.14 -17.38 5.62
C ASN A 173 -3.88 -16.23 4.63
N VAL A 174 -2.59 -16.03 4.32
CA VAL A 174 -2.10 -15.08 3.32
C VAL A 174 -1.40 -15.88 2.23
N TYR A 175 -1.97 -15.89 1.03
CA TYR A 175 -1.46 -16.65 -0.11
C TYR A 175 -0.74 -15.73 -1.09
N ASN A 176 0.50 -16.07 -1.44
CA ASN A 176 1.21 -15.36 -2.50
C ASN A 176 0.63 -15.73 -3.88
N ILE A 177 0.40 -14.70 -4.69
CA ILE A 177 0.10 -14.80 -6.11
C ILE A 177 1.44 -14.99 -6.82
N LYS A 178 1.53 -16.01 -7.69
CA LYS A 178 2.77 -16.31 -8.42
C LYS A 178 2.88 -15.54 -9.71
N SER A 179 1.77 -15.31 -10.40
CA SER A 179 1.76 -14.48 -11.58
C SER A 179 0.42 -13.80 -11.73
N VAL A 180 0.47 -12.64 -12.36
CA VAL A 180 -0.69 -11.84 -12.69
C VAL A 180 -0.91 -11.93 -14.19
N GLN A 181 -2.06 -12.43 -14.60
CA GLN A 181 -2.44 -12.48 -16.01
C GLN A 181 -3.50 -11.43 -16.29
N ILE A 182 -3.23 -10.56 -17.26
CA ILE A 182 -4.22 -9.60 -17.75
C ILE A 182 -4.48 -9.93 -19.21
N LYS A 183 -5.75 -10.23 -19.50
CA LYS A 183 -6.20 -10.56 -20.85
C LYS A 183 -5.74 -9.46 -21.81
N ASP A 184 -5.18 -9.88 -22.94
CA ASP A 184 -4.69 -9.01 -24.02
C ASP A 184 -3.47 -8.12 -23.68
N LEU A 185 -3.00 -8.09 -22.41
CA LEU A 185 -1.82 -7.31 -22.01
C LEU A 185 -0.61 -8.18 -21.63
N GLY A 186 -0.82 -9.42 -21.17
CA GLY A 186 0.25 -10.38 -20.90
C GLY A 186 0.23 -11.00 -19.51
N GLU A 187 1.36 -11.59 -19.13
CA GLU A 187 1.60 -12.21 -17.83
C GLU A 187 2.82 -11.58 -17.16
N TRP A 188 2.68 -11.21 -15.89
CA TRP A 188 3.75 -10.68 -15.07
C TRP A 188 4.09 -11.65 -13.95
N SER A 189 5.36 -12.06 -13.91
CA SER A 189 5.94 -12.87 -12.85
C SER A 189 6.45 -11.99 -11.69
N PRO A 190 6.76 -12.58 -10.54
CA PRO A 190 7.47 -11.89 -9.47
C PRO A 190 8.83 -11.43 -10.01
N GLY A 191 9.34 -10.32 -9.49
CA GLY A 191 10.58 -9.68 -9.95
C GLY A 191 10.38 -8.58 -10.99
N ASN A 192 9.31 -8.63 -11.78
CA ASN A 192 9.01 -7.66 -12.86
C ASN A 192 7.77 -6.79 -12.56
N ASP A 193 7.18 -6.96 -11.38
CA ASP A 193 5.98 -6.27 -10.94
C ASP A 193 6.22 -5.64 -9.58
N HIS A 194 6.30 -4.31 -9.48
CA HIS A 194 6.44 -3.61 -8.21
C HIS A 194 5.10 -3.33 -7.52
N SER A 195 3.99 -3.70 -8.15
CA SER A 195 2.66 -3.59 -7.55
C SER A 195 2.61 -4.38 -6.26
N LYS A 196 1.81 -3.87 -5.34
CA LYS A 196 1.64 -4.41 -4.00
C LYS A 196 0.18 -4.30 -3.67
N TRP A 197 -0.52 -5.42 -3.73
CA TRP A 197 -1.94 -5.43 -3.50
C TRP A 197 -2.41 -6.80 -3.02
N CYS A 198 -3.59 -6.81 -2.41
CA CYS A 198 -4.27 -8.06 -2.10
C CYS A 198 -5.77 -7.96 -2.33
N VAL A 199 -6.36 -9.12 -2.56
CA VAL A 199 -7.81 -9.32 -2.59
C VAL A 199 -8.19 -10.44 -1.65
N ASP A 200 -9.30 -10.27 -0.93
CA ASP A 200 -9.82 -11.32 -0.08
C ASP A 200 -10.51 -12.42 -0.90
N GLU A 201 -10.65 -13.61 -0.32
CA GLU A 201 -11.31 -14.73 -0.98
C GLU A 201 -12.82 -14.53 -1.13
N ASN A 202 -13.44 -13.71 -0.27
CA ASN A 202 -14.85 -13.35 -0.39
C ASN A 202 -15.12 -12.33 -1.51
N LYS A 203 -14.08 -11.86 -2.21
CA LYS A 203 -14.17 -10.91 -3.33
C LYS A 203 -14.93 -9.64 -2.99
N LEU A 204 -14.66 -9.10 -1.80
CA LEU A 204 -15.27 -7.88 -1.28
C LEU A 204 -14.24 -6.77 -1.05
N TRP A 205 -13.00 -7.15 -0.75
CA TRP A 205 -11.93 -6.25 -0.38
C TRP A 205 -10.84 -6.26 -1.43
N THR A 206 -10.28 -5.08 -1.70
CA THR A 206 -9.04 -4.87 -2.43
C THR A 206 -8.19 -3.89 -1.65
N CYS A 207 -6.96 -4.25 -1.32
CA CYS A 207 -6.03 -3.34 -0.66
C CYS A 207 -4.83 -3.07 -1.55
N ILE A 208 -4.49 -1.80 -1.75
CA ILE A 208 -3.26 -1.34 -2.41
C ILE A 208 -2.29 -0.92 -1.31
N ALA A 209 -1.10 -1.50 -1.30
CA ALA A 209 -0.17 -1.44 -0.19
C ALA A 209 1.16 -0.77 -0.54
N ASP A 210 1.81 -0.27 0.50
CA ASP A 210 3.15 0.33 0.45
C ASP A 210 4.25 -0.72 0.37
N VAL A 211 4.14 -1.76 1.20
CA VAL A 211 5.21 -2.73 1.47
C VAL A 211 5.06 -4.03 0.69
N ASN A 212 6.17 -4.58 0.19
CA ASN A 212 6.21 -5.98 -0.27
C ASN A 212 6.28 -6.92 0.94
N ARG A 213 6.29 -8.24 0.69
CA ARG A 213 6.34 -9.25 1.77
C ARG A 213 7.74 -9.82 2.04
N ALA A 214 8.81 -9.21 1.54
CA ALA A 214 10.16 -9.57 1.93
C ALA A 214 10.36 -9.30 3.43
N LYS A 215 11.00 -10.24 4.14
CA LYS A 215 11.17 -10.20 5.61
C LYS A 215 11.82 -8.91 6.13
N THR A 216 12.73 -8.31 5.35
CA THR A 216 13.37 -7.02 5.67
C THR A 216 12.35 -5.88 5.75
N GLN A 217 11.25 -5.96 4.99
CA GLN A 217 10.19 -4.95 5.03
C GLN A 217 9.31 -5.09 6.27
N PHE A 218 9.31 -6.22 6.99
CA PHE A 218 8.50 -6.40 8.21
C PHE A 218 8.92 -5.43 9.33
N LEU A 219 10.17 -4.97 9.30
CA LEU A 219 10.71 -3.96 10.21
C LEU A 219 10.40 -2.51 9.79
N ARG A 220 10.03 -2.26 8.52
CA ARG A 220 9.81 -0.90 8.01
C ARG A 220 8.40 -0.39 8.28
N TYR A 221 8.25 0.93 8.37
CA TYR A 221 6.93 1.56 8.35
C TYR A 221 6.23 1.35 6.98
N GLY A 222 4.91 1.48 6.95
CA GLY A 222 4.11 1.24 5.76
C GLY A 222 2.62 1.19 6.08
N GLY A 223 1.78 1.03 5.07
CA GLY A 223 0.35 0.86 5.22
C GLY A 223 -0.32 0.40 3.93
N ALA A 224 -1.64 0.46 3.91
CA ALA A 224 -2.45 0.23 2.72
C ALA A 224 -3.72 1.08 2.71
N LEU A 225 -4.18 1.36 1.50
CA LEU A 225 -5.53 1.81 1.20
C LEU A 225 -6.37 0.57 0.83
N CYS A 226 -7.40 0.27 1.61
CA CYS A 226 -8.33 -0.82 1.38
C CYS A 226 -9.68 -0.28 0.89
N ILE A 227 -10.27 -0.99 -0.06
CA ILE A 227 -11.50 -0.64 -0.74
C ILE A 227 -12.47 -1.80 -0.54
N LYS A 228 -13.62 -1.49 0.05
CA LYS A 228 -14.73 -2.43 0.21
C LYS A 228 -15.71 -2.21 -0.93
N ASP A 229 -15.53 -2.98 -1.99
CA ASP A 229 -16.37 -2.97 -3.18
C ASP A 229 -16.18 -4.27 -3.97
N LYS A 230 -17.29 -4.95 -4.28
CA LYS A 230 -17.26 -6.23 -4.98
C LYS A 230 -16.79 -6.09 -6.43
N ASN A 231 -17.19 -5.02 -7.12
CA ASN A 231 -16.86 -4.85 -8.53
C ASN A 231 -15.35 -4.65 -8.70
N ILE A 232 -14.73 -3.85 -7.82
CA ILE A 232 -13.28 -3.64 -7.80
C ILE A 232 -12.55 -4.94 -7.44
N SER A 233 -13.00 -5.66 -6.41
CA SER A 233 -12.36 -6.91 -5.98
C SER A 233 -12.46 -8.03 -7.03
N GLN A 234 -13.55 -8.08 -7.78
CA GLN A 234 -13.74 -9.03 -8.89
C GLN A 234 -12.99 -8.63 -10.16
N ALA A 235 -12.79 -7.32 -10.40
CA ALA A 235 -12.00 -6.81 -11.52
C ALA A 235 -10.49 -6.95 -11.30
N ALA A 236 -10.04 -7.28 -10.08
CA ALA A 236 -8.64 -7.53 -9.81
C ALA A 236 -8.11 -8.65 -10.72
N PRO A 237 -6.88 -8.51 -11.26
CA PRO A 237 -6.34 -9.48 -12.20
C PRO A 237 -6.41 -10.92 -11.68
N PRO A 238 -6.79 -11.90 -12.52
CA PRO A 238 -6.77 -13.30 -12.12
C PRO A 238 -5.34 -13.75 -11.78
N ALA A 239 -5.21 -14.42 -10.64
CA ALA A 239 -3.97 -15.04 -10.21
C ALA A 239 -3.70 -16.30 -11.06
N GLY A 240 -2.61 -16.29 -11.82
CA GLY A 240 -2.13 -17.46 -12.57
C GLY A 240 -1.68 -18.55 -11.60
N ARG A 241 -2.36 -19.70 -11.63
CA ARG A 241 -2.06 -20.96 -10.90
C ARG A 241 -1.69 -20.80 -9.41
N ARG A 242 -2.68 -20.96 -8.53
CA ARG A 242 -2.48 -21.38 -7.14
C ARG A 242 -1.87 -22.79 -7.12
N TYR A 243 -0.65 -22.99 -6.62
CA TYR A 243 -0.21 -24.34 -6.26
C TYR A 243 -0.52 -24.62 -4.78
N LYS A 244 -0.99 -25.85 -4.54
CA LYS A 244 -1.33 -26.43 -3.26
C LYS A 244 -0.28 -26.13 -2.18
N ILE A 245 -0.80 -25.87 -0.99
CA ILE A 245 -0.11 -25.85 0.29
C ILE A 245 0.93 -26.98 0.32
N GLN A 246 2.22 -26.65 0.35
CA GLN A 246 3.22 -27.58 0.90
C GLN A 246 3.05 -27.52 2.42
N THR A 247 2.19 -28.38 2.95
CA THR A 247 2.24 -28.71 4.37
C THR A 247 3.51 -29.51 4.56
N HIS A 248 4.56 -28.89 5.09
CA HIS A 248 5.60 -29.66 5.77
C HIS A 248 4.97 -30.18 7.06
N THR A 249 4.44 -31.41 6.99
CA THR A 249 4.27 -32.29 8.15
C THR A 249 5.62 -32.63 8.73
#